data_AF-A0A1F8QUA1-F1
#
_entry.id   AF-A0A1F8QUA1-F1
#
_cell.length_a   1.000
_cell.length_b   1.000
_cell.length_c   1.000
_cell.angle_alpha   90.00
_cell.angle_beta   90.00
_cell.angle_gamma   90.00
#
_symmetry.space_group_name_H-M   'P 1'
#
loop_
_entity.id
_entity.type
_entity.pdbx_description
1 polymer ?
#
loop_
_entity_poly.entity_id
_entity_poly.type
_entity_poly.pdbx_seq_one_letter_code
_entity_poly.pdbx_strand_id
1 'polypeptide(L)'
;MALKRSIGLDGIRYKGGINMLSWRLHRWSGIGIVLFVGLHMLASLSTQVFGSSYLADTINSIYMSVYFQILVVFIIYFHALHGLRVILLDFWPRFLEYQKEITWAQWLIFIPLFGLTAFIMLLIHFSAG
;
A
#
# COMPACT_ATOMS: atom_id res chain seq x y z
N MET A 1 -0.59 -9.69 45.82
CA MET A 1 0.33 -8.78 45.12
C MET A 1 -0.42 -8.19 43.93
N ALA A 2 -0.86 -6.93 44.00
CA ALA A 2 -1.61 -6.29 42.92
C ALA A 2 -0.63 -5.81 41.84
N LEU A 3 -0.78 -6.29 40.60
CA LEU A 3 0.04 -5.83 39.47
C LEU A 3 -0.29 -4.36 39.19
N LYS A 4 0.65 -3.46 39.47
CA LYS A 4 0.58 -2.04 39.09
C LYS A 4 0.66 -1.96 37.57
N ARG A 5 -0.49 -2.04 36.89
CA ARG A 5 -0.59 -1.96 35.44
C ARG A 5 -0.50 -0.50 35.00
N SER A 6 0.67 -0.06 34.56
CA SER A 6 0.79 1.22 33.85
C SER A 6 0.15 1.07 32.47
N ILE A 7 -1.05 1.60 32.33
CA ILE A 7 -1.72 1.85 31.03
C ILE A 7 -1.09 3.08 30.35
N GLY A 8 0.24 3.12 30.27
CA GLY A 8 1.02 4.27 29.78
C GLY A 8 1.31 4.24 28.27
N LEU A 9 2.03 5.26 27.80
CA LEU A 9 2.52 5.40 26.42
C LEU A 9 3.68 4.45 26.06
N ASP A 10 3.81 3.32 26.76
CA ASP A 10 4.92 2.38 26.58
C ASP A 10 4.96 1.78 25.16
N GLY A 11 3.83 1.81 24.43
CA GLY A 11 3.76 1.48 23.01
C GLY A 11 4.59 2.41 22.10
N ILE A 12 4.89 3.64 22.51
CA ILE A 12 5.79 4.55 21.75
C ILE A 12 7.23 4.03 21.77
N ARG A 13 7.62 3.33 22.86
CA ARG A 13 8.95 2.72 22.99
C ARG A 13 9.07 1.38 22.27
N TYR A 14 7.99 0.88 21.68
CA TYR A 14 8.00 -0.39 20.96
C TYR A 14 8.81 -0.28 19.67
N LYS A 15 9.96 -0.97 19.62
CA LYS A 15 10.88 -0.96 18.47
C LYS A 15 10.32 -1.66 17.22
N GLY A 16 9.27 -2.48 17.39
CA GLY A 16 8.71 -3.26 16.30
C GLY A 16 9.63 -4.36 15.80
N GLY A 17 9.25 -4.91 14.66
CA GLY A 17 9.97 -5.89 13.88
C GLY A 17 9.38 -5.92 12.47
N ILE A 18 9.93 -6.74 11.58
CA ILE A 18 9.49 -6.76 10.17
C ILE A 18 8.00 -7.11 10.02
N ASN A 19 7.47 -7.96 10.90
CA ASN A 19 6.05 -8.31 10.93
C ASN A 19 5.19 -7.11 11.33
N MET A 20 5.58 -6.35 12.36
CA MET A 20 4.84 -5.14 12.78
C MET A 20 4.95 -4.02 11.74
N LEU A 21 6.11 -3.85 11.10
CA LEU A 21 6.27 -2.90 10.00
C LEU A 21 5.32 -3.25 8.86
N SER A 22 5.31 -4.51 8.44
CA SER A 22 4.49 -4.97 7.33
C SER A 22 2.98 -4.85 7.65
N TRP A 23 2.58 -5.11 8.90
CA TRP A 23 1.22 -4.87 9.38
C TRP A 23 0.81 -3.39 9.31
N ARG A 24 1.69 -2.47 9.77
CA ARG A 24 1.42 -1.02 9.67
C ARG A 24 1.24 -0.60 8.22
N LEU A 25 2.15 -1.04 7.34
CA LEU A 25 2.08 -0.73 5.92
C LEU A 25 0.79 -1.26 5.27
N HIS A 26 0.31 -2.44 5.65
CA HIS A 26 -0.93 -3.00 5.11
C HIS A 26 -2.16 -2.16 5.48
N ARG A 27 -2.20 -1.67 6.73
CA ARG A 27 -3.29 -0.80 7.19
C ARG A 27 -3.26 0.57 6.51
N TRP A 28 -2.07 1.19 6.42
CA TRP A 28 -1.91 2.47 5.74
C TRP A 28 -2.18 2.39 4.24
N SER A 29 -1.73 1.31 3.57
CA SER A 29 -2.04 1.08 2.15
C SER A 29 -3.53 0.88 1.92
N GLY A 30 -4.25 0.18 2.80
CA GLY A 30 -5.70 0.03 2.69
C GLY A 30 -6.44 1.38 2.77
N ILE A 31 -6.05 2.24 3.71
CA ILE A 31 -6.57 3.62 3.79
C ILE A 31 -6.26 4.39 2.51
N GLY A 32 -5.03 4.27 1.99
CA GLY A 32 -4.61 4.87 0.73
C GLY A 32 -5.47 4.42 -0.46
N ILE A 33 -5.80 3.13 -0.55
CA ILE A 33 -6.65 2.57 -1.61
C ILE A 33 -8.07 3.12 -1.52
N VAL A 34 -8.67 3.15 -0.33
CA VAL A 34 -10.03 3.69 -0.14
C VAL A 34 -10.10 5.15 -0.57
N LEU A 35 -9.11 5.97 -0.16
CA LEU A 35 -9.04 7.37 -0.55
C LEU A 35 -8.81 7.54 -2.05
N PHE A 36 -7.87 6.79 -2.62
CA PHE A 36 -7.57 6.86 -4.05
C PHE A 36 -8.78 6.48 -4.89
N VAL A 37 -9.38 5.30 -4.66
CA VAL A 37 -10.53 4.81 -5.43
C VAL A 37 -11.74 5.72 -5.25
N GLY A 38 -12.01 6.16 -4.01
CA GLY A 38 -13.11 7.07 -3.72
C GLY A 38 -12.99 8.40 -4.44
N LEU A 39 -11.84 9.07 -4.33
CA LEU A 39 -11.60 10.34 -5.02
C LEU A 39 -11.54 10.17 -6.54
N HIS A 40 -10.93 9.09 -7.02
CA HIS A 40 -10.83 8.79 -8.44
C HIS A 40 -12.21 8.58 -9.07
N MET A 41 -13.09 7.83 -8.41
CA MET A 41 -14.46 7.62 -8.87
C MET A 41 -15.28 8.91 -8.84
N LEU A 42 -15.17 9.71 -7.77
CA LEU A 42 -15.86 11.00 -7.67
C LEU A 42 -15.40 11.99 -8.75
N ALA A 43 -14.08 12.08 -9.00
CA ALA A 43 -13.54 12.94 -10.04
C ALA A 43 -14.03 12.51 -11.42
N SER A 44 -13.96 11.21 -11.72
CA SER A 44 -14.38 10.65 -13.01
C SER A 44 -15.89 10.86 -13.26
N LEU A 45 -16.71 10.60 -12.25
CA LEU A 45 -18.16 10.82 -12.32
C LEU A 45 -18.49 12.31 -12.48
N SER A 46 -17.81 13.18 -11.73
CA SER A 46 -18.01 14.63 -11.83
C SER A 46 -17.73 15.14 -13.23
N THR A 47 -16.60 14.74 -13.83
CA THR A 47 -16.26 15.09 -15.22
C THR A 47 -17.28 14.57 -16.22
N GLN A 48 -17.81 13.36 -16.01
CA GLN A 48 -18.79 12.76 -16.90
C GLN A 48 -20.16 13.45 -16.84
N VAL A 49 -20.59 13.90 -15.65
CA VAL A 49 -21.93 14.48 -15.44
C VAL A 49 -21.94 16.00 -15.68
N PHE A 50 -20.92 16.71 -15.20
CA PHE A 50 -20.89 18.18 -15.22
C PHE A 50 -19.95 18.76 -16.28
N GLY A 51 -19.23 17.92 -17.02
CA GLY A 51 -18.20 18.33 -17.99
C GLY A 51 -16.85 18.60 -17.33
N SER A 52 -15.84 18.92 -18.14
CA SER A 52 -14.51 19.27 -17.61
C SER A 52 -14.58 20.60 -16.86
N SER A 53 -13.82 20.67 -15.77
CA SER A 53 -13.62 21.89 -14.99
C SER A 53 -12.14 22.00 -14.67
N TYR A 54 -11.67 23.22 -14.39
CA TYR A 54 -10.28 23.45 -14.00
C TYR A 54 -9.82 22.52 -12.85
N LEU A 55 -10.71 22.29 -11.87
CA LEU A 55 -10.46 21.35 -10.77
C LEU A 55 -10.34 19.90 -11.24
N ALA A 56 -11.25 19.45 -12.13
CA ALA A 56 -11.22 18.09 -12.67
C ALA A 56 -9.95 17.84 -13.50
N ASP A 57 -9.56 18.79 -14.36
CA ASP A 57 -8.37 18.67 -15.20
C ASP A 57 -7.08 18.68 -14.38
N THR A 58 -7.05 19.49 -13.30
CA THR A 58 -5.93 19.52 -12.35
C THR A 58 -5.79 18.17 -11.63
N ILE A 59 -6.88 17.62 -11.10
CA ILE A 59 -6.88 16.32 -10.42
C ILE A 59 -6.47 15.21 -11.40
N ASN A 60 -6.99 15.22 -12.62
CA ASN A 60 -6.64 14.25 -13.65
C ASN A 60 -5.15 14.30 -14.00
N SER A 61 -4.58 15.51 -14.11
CA SER A 61 -3.14 15.69 -14.35
C SER A 61 -2.29 15.08 -13.22
N ILE A 62 -2.73 15.18 -11.96
CA ILE A 62 -2.06 14.51 -10.83
C ILE A 62 -2.13 12.99 -10.99
N TYR A 63 -3.30 12.44 -11.33
CA TYR A 63 -3.47 10.98 -11.50
C TYR A 63 -2.73 10.40 -12.70
N MET A 64 -2.56 11.19 -13.76
CA MET A 64 -1.80 10.80 -14.95
C MET A 64 -0.28 10.94 -14.77
N SER A 65 0.18 11.62 -13.71
CA SER A 65 1.61 11.73 -13.41
C SER A 65 2.23 10.37 -13.10
N VAL A 66 3.33 10.05 -13.78
CA VAL A 66 4.07 8.78 -13.57
C VAL A 66 4.46 8.58 -12.11
N TYR A 67 4.84 9.65 -11.42
CA TYR A 67 5.26 9.59 -10.01
C TYR A 67 4.10 9.19 -9.09
N PHE A 68 2.91 9.71 -9.37
CA PHE A 68 1.71 9.35 -8.63
C PHE A 68 1.30 7.91 -8.91
N GLN A 69 1.36 7.48 -10.18
CA GLN A 69 1.05 6.10 -10.56
C GLN A 69 2.00 5.09 -9.91
N ILE A 70 3.30 5.38 -9.83
CA ILE A 70 4.28 4.52 -9.13
C ILE A 70 3.90 4.36 -7.65
N LEU A 71 3.49 5.44 -6.98
CA LEU A 71 3.04 5.40 -5.59
C LEU A 71 1.77 4.55 -5.43
N VAL A 72 0.81 4.69 -6.35
CA VAL A 72 -0.43 3.88 -6.34
C VAL A 72 -0.11 2.39 -6.56
N VAL A 73 0.76 2.07 -7.52
CA VAL A 73 1.20 0.70 -7.79
C VAL A 73 1.88 0.10 -6.55
N PHE A 74 2.76 0.83 -5.88
CA PHE A 74 3.38 0.40 -4.62
C PHE A 74 2.32 0.01 -3.58
N ILE A 75 1.34 0.89 -3.36
CA ILE A 75 0.26 0.72 -2.39
C ILE A 75 -0.55 -0.54 -2.71
N ILE A 76 -0.98 -0.70 -3.96
CA ILE A 76 -1.83 -1.82 -4.39
C ILE A 76 -1.07 -3.14 -4.30
N TYR A 77 0.15 -3.21 -4.85
CA TYR A 77 0.95 -4.44 -4.84
C TYR A 77 1.26 -4.88 -3.40
N PHE A 78 1.66 -3.95 -2.54
CA PHE A 78 1.95 -4.28 -1.15
C PHE A 78 0.69 -4.76 -0.43
N HIS A 79 -0.43 -4.05 -0.59
CA HIS A 79 -1.68 -4.39 0.06
C HIS A 79 -2.18 -5.78 -0.35
N ALA A 80 -2.17 -6.07 -1.65
CA ALA A 80 -2.61 -7.34 -2.20
C ALA A 80 -1.73 -8.51 -1.74
N LEU A 81 -0.40 -8.38 -1.86
CA LEU A 81 0.52 -9.44 -1.43
C LEU A 81 0.47 -9.69 0.07
N HIS A 82 0.36 -8.62 0.87
CA HIS A 82 0.24 -8.78 2.32
C HIS A 82 -1.11 -9.35 2.73
N GLY A 83 -2.21 -8.97 2.06
CA GLY A 83 -3.52 -9.56 2.25
C GLY A 83 -3.51 -11.05 1.94
N LEU A 84 -2.90 -11.45 0.81
CA LEU A 84 -2.70 -12.85 0.46
C LEU A 84 -1.89 -13.60 1.52
N ARG A 85 -0.83 -12.98 2.07
CA ARG A 85 -0.05 -13.56 3.17
C ARG A 85 -0.92 -13.83 4.39
N VAL A 86 -1.76 -12.87 4.79
CA VAL A 86 -2.67 -13.03 5.94
C VAL A 86 -3.65 -14.17 5.68
N ILE A 87 -4.26 -14.22 4.49
CA ILE A 87 -5.13 -15.34 4.07
C ILE A 87 -4.38 -16.68 4.21
N LEU A 88 -3.15 -16.79 3.69
CA LEU A 88 -2.37 -18.02 3.81
C LEU A 88 -2.14 -18.45 5.27
N LEU A 89 -1.87 -17.51 6.17
CA LEU A 89 -1.68 -17.78 7.59
C LEU A 89 -2.98 -18.20 8.29
N ASP A 90 -4.12 -17.64 7.88
CA ASP A 90 -5.43 -17.97 8.44
C ASP A 90 -5.90 -19.37 8.02
N PHE A 91 -5.62 -19.76 6.77
CA PHE A 91 -5.99 -21.08 6.25
C PHE A 91 -5.02 -22.21 6.65
N TRP A 92 -3.74 -21.90 6.89
CA TRP A 92 -2.74 -22.89 7.32
C TRP A 92 -2.04 -22.45 8.62
N PRO A 93 -2.60 -22.82 9.80
CA PRO A 93 -2.04 -22.42 11.09
C PRO A 93 -0.58 -22.84 11.32
N ARG A 94 -0.11 -23.92 10.68
CA ARG A 94 1.30 -24.35 10.73
C ARG A 94 2.27 -23.28 10.21
N PHE A 95 1.81 -22.38 9.35
CA PHE A 95 2.61 -21.27 8.84
C PHE A 95 2.85 -20.15 9.86
N LEU A 96 2.14 -20.13 10.98
CA LEU A 96 2.38 -19.15 12.06
C LEU A 96 3.78 -19.32 12.67
N GLU A 97 4.32 -20.53 12.70
CA GLU A 97 5.70 -20.81 13.13
C GLU A 97 6.74 -20.13 12.21
N TYR A 98 6.38 -19.91 10.94
CA TYR A 98 7.23 -19.34 9.90
C TYR A 98 6.85 -17.92 9.51
N GLN A 99 6.13 -17.18 10.38
CA GLN A 99 5.58 -15.87 10.05
C GLN A 99 6.67 -14.87 9.60
N LYS A 100 7.87 -14.94 10.17
CA LYS A 100 8.98 -14.06 9.82
C LYS A 100 9.54 -14.40 8.43
N GLU A 101 9.74 -15.67 8.15
CA GLU A 101 10.25 -16.23 6.90
C GLU A 101 9.26 -15.91 5.76
N ILE A 102 7.97 -16.12 6.00
CA ILE A 102 6.91 -15.80 5.04
C ILE A 102 6.84 -14.28 4.80
N THR A 103 7.07 -13.46 5.83
CA THR A 103 7.16 -12.00 5.65
C THR A 103 8.36 -11.62 4.78
N TRP A 104 9.53 -12.24 4.98
CA TRP A 104 10.68 -12.03 4.10
C TRP A 104 10.43 -12.53 2.68
N ALA A 105 9.76 -13.67 2.50
CA ALA A 105 9.35 -14.18 1.20
C ALA A 105 8.41 -13.19 0.48
N GLN A 106 7.47 -12.58 1.20
CA GLN A 106 6.62 -11.50 0.67
C GLN A 106 7.47 -10.32 0.15
N TRP A 107 8.47 -9.86 0.93
CA TRP A 107 9.36 -8.79 0.50
C TRP A 107 10.23 -9.17 -0.70
N LEU A 108 10.72 -10.42 -0.73
CA LEU A 108 11.50 -10.97 -1.84
C LEU A 108 10.71 -11.03 -3.14
N ILE A 109 9.38 -11.25 -3.08
CA ILE A 109 8.50 -11.21 -4.24
C ILE A 109 8.14 -9.76 -4.60
N PHE A 110 7.82 -8.95 -3.60
CA PHE A 110 7.36 -7.58 -3.79
C PHE A 110 8.41 -6.67 -4.42
N ILE A 111 9.65 -6.69 -3.93
CA ILE A 111 10.74 -5.81 -4.40
C ILE A 111 11.02 -5.97 -5.90
N PRO A 112 11.27 -7.17 -6.45
CA PRO A 112 11.54 -7.32 -7.88
C PRO A 112 10.29 -7.03 -8.72
N LEU A 113 9.10 -7.43 -8.25
CA LEU A 113 7.85 -7.16 -8.97
C LEU A 113 7.60 -5.65 -9.09
N PHE A 114 7.64 -4.93 -7.97
CA PHE A 114 7.48 -3.48 -7.94
C PHE A 114 8.63 -2.78 -8.67
N GLY A 115 9.87 -3.21 -8.44
CA GLY A 115 11.06 -2.63 -9.04
C GLY A 115 11.05 -2.71 -10.56
N LEU A 116 10.67 -3.86 -11.12
CA LEU A 116 10.53 -4.03 -12.58
C LEU A 116 9.42 -3.13 -13.13
N THR A 117 8.24 -3.11 -12.50
CA THR A 117 7.12 -2.26 -12.94
C THR A 117 7.50 -0.78 -12.90
N ALA A 118 8.07 -0.30 -11.79
CA ALA A 118 8.51 1.09 -11.66
C ALA A 118 9.63 1.45 -12.65
N PHE A 119 10.58 0.53 -12.87
CA PHE A 119 11.63 0.72 -13.88
C PHE A 119 11.06 0.88 -15.28
N ILE A 120 10.13 0.01 -15.69
CA ILE A 120 9.47 0.10 -17.01
C ILE A 120 8.70 1.41 -17.13
N MET A 121 7.94 1.82 -16.10
CA MET A 121 7.19 3.08 -16.12
C MET A 121 8.12 4.29 -16.29
N LEU A 122 9.23 4.33 -15.57
CA LEU A 122 10.22 5.40 -15.68
C LEU A 122 10.93 5.38 -17.03
N LEU A 123 11.32 4.20 -17.52
CA LEU A 123 11.94 4.03 -18.83
C LEU A 123 11.05 4.59 -19.94
N ILE A 124 9.76 4.22 -19.92
CA ILE A 124 8.77 4.72 -20.88
C ILE A 124 8.66 6.24 -20.77
N HIS A 125 8.53 6.77 -19.55
CA HIS A 125 8.41 8.22 -19.31
C HIS A 125 9.59 9.01 -19.89
N PHE A 126 10.82 8.55 -19.67
CA PHE A 126 12.02 9.23 -20.19
C PHE A 126 12.28 8.97 -21.68
N SER A 127 11.74 7.89 -22.25
CA SER A 127 11.83 7.62 -23.69
C SER A 127 10.81 8.40 -24.54
N ALA A 128 9.73 8.86 -23.91
CA ALA A 128 8.62 9.54 -24.57
C ALA A 128 8.70 11.08 -24.51
N GLY A 129 9.70 11.63 -23.81
CA GLY A 129 9.99 13.07 -23.76
C GLY A 129 11.18 13.43 -24.61
#